data_AF-T1K2V1-F1
#
_entry.id   AF-T1K2V1-F1
#
_cell.length_a   1.000
_cell.length_b   1.000
_cell.length_c   1.000
_cell.angle_alpha   90.00
_cell.angle_beta   90.00
_cell.angle_gamma   90.00
#
_symmetry.space_group_name_H-M   'P 1'
#
loop_
_entity.id
_entity.type
_entity.pdbx_description
1 polymer ?
#
loop_
_entity_poly.entity_id
_entity_poly.type
_entity_poly.pdbx_seq_one_letter_code
_entity_poly.pdbx_strand_id
1 'polypeptide(L)'
;MEPGSLWPRRVIIPYEIDPALDPHRATILAAMNEISGTTCIKFRPRYNQSRYLNIKSSQNCDVVVGSVAGGTPLNLSNKCVCKGVVMHGLFHAVGVPKPGDKGPNHENLYPFVRLTYEINNPQLCTKNVLNQAEINSLKKTYKC
;
A
#
# COMPACT_ATOMS: atom_id res chain seq x y z
N MET A 1 12.81 1.33 -17.99
CA MET A 1 11.98 0.47 -17.11
C MET A 1 11.46 1.38 -16.03
N GLU A 2 10.20 1.78 -16.14
CA GLU A 2 9.65 2.93 -15.42
C GLU A 2 9.37 2.67 -13.94
N PRO A 3 9.52 3.69 -13.07
CA PRO A 3 8.91 3.72 -11.75
C PRO A 3 7.42 3.38 -11.80
N GLY A 4 6.87 2.67 -10.81
CA GLY A 4 5.44 2.33 -10.81
C GLY A 4 5.07 1.10 -11.64
N SER A 5 6.00 0.18 -11.89
CA SER A 5 5.69 -1.09 -12.56
C SER A 5 4.71 -1.95 -11.74
N LEU A 6 3.77 -2.61 -12.41
CA LEU A 6 2.87 -3.59 -11.79
C LEU A 6 3.66 -4.79 -11.25
N TRP A 7 3.12 -5.43 -10.20
CA TRP A 7 3.77 -6.55 -9.53
C TRP A 7 3.95 -7.78 -10.46
N PRO A 8 5.15 -8.41 -10.52
CA PRO A 8 5.51 -9.41 -11.54
C PRO A 8 4.82 -10.78 -11.41
N ARG A 9 4.03 -11.03 -10.36
CA ARG A 9 3.16 -12.22 -10.24
C ARG A 9 1.68 -11.87 -10.09
N ARG A 10 1.31 -10.62 -10.44
CA ARG A 10 -0.02 -9.97 -10.55
C ARG A 10 -1.04 -10.19 -9.42
N VAL A 11 -0.83 -11.12 -8.50
CA VAL A 11 -1.84 -11.52 -7.54
C VAL A 11 -1.20 -11.70 -6.17
N ILE A 12 0.04 -12.19 -6.10
CA ILE A 12 0.74 -12.39 -4.82
C ILE A 12 1.74 -11.25 -4.59
N ILE A 13 1.56 -10.52 -3.49
CA ILE A 13 2.44 -9.44 -3.04
C ILE A 13 3.18 -9.91 -1.79
N PRO A 14 4.49 -10.17 -1.91
CA PRO A 14 5.32 -10.46 -0.75
C PRO A 14 5.39 -9.22 0.15
N TYR A 15 5.30 -9.39 1.46
CA TYR A 15 5.43 -8.28 2.41
C TYR A 15 6.36 -8.59 3.57
N GLU A 16 6.91 -7.55 4.15
CA GLU A 16 7.69 -7.56 5.38
C GLU A 16 7.18 -6.43 6.28
N ILE A 17 7.01 -6.71 7.58
CA ILE A 17 6.58 -5.73 8.57
C ILE A 17 7.72 -5.54 9.54
N ASP A 18 8.16 -4.29 9.68
CA ASP A 18 9.14 -3.87 10.68
C ASP A 18 8.67 -4.29 12.08
N PRO A 19 9.51 -4.98 12.88
CA PRO A 19 9.18 -5.35 14.26
C PRO A 19 8.72 -4.18 15.13
N ALA A 20 9.17 -2.94 14.84
CA ALA A 20 8.71 -1.75 15.56
C ALA A 20 7.21 -1.46 15.38
N LEU A 21 6.56 -2.06 14.37
CA LEU A 21 5.12 -1.99 14.13
C LEU A 21 4.34 -3.17 14.72
N ASP A 22 4.95 -4.02 15.56
CA ASP A 22 4.24 -5.14 16.20
C ASP A 22 2.94 -4.74 16.94
N PRO A 23 2.90 -3.61 17.69
CA PRO A 23 1.65 -3.13 18.30
C PRO A 23 0.51 -2.87 17.30
N HIS A 24 0.87 -2.64 16.04
CA HIS A 24 -0.01 -2.28 14.93
C HIS A 24 -0.26 -3.42 13.95
N ARG A 25 0.39 -4.56 14.17
CA ARG A 25 0.42 -5.69 13.23
C ARG A 25 -0.97 -6.23 12.92
N ALA A 26 -1.85 -6.33 13.92
CA ALA A 26 -3.23 -6.78 13.75
C ALA A 26 -4.00 -5.88 12.77
N THR A 27 -3.85 -4.56 12.90
CA THR A 27 -4.49 -3.57 12.02
C THR A 27 -3.98 -3.67 10.58
N ILE A 28 -2.67 -3.83 10.41
CA ILE A 28 -2.04 -3.99 9.10
C ILE A 28 -2.54 -5.26 8.40
N LEU A 29 -2.57 -6.38 9.12
CA LEU A 29 -3.07 -7.66 8.59
C LEU A 29 -4.56 -7.62 8.28
N ALA A 30 -5.37 -6.93 9.10
CA ALA A 30 -6.78 -6.73 8.82
C ALA A 30 -7.01 -5.96 7.51
N ALA A 31 -6.24 -4.89 7.26
CA ALA A 31 -6.27 -4.14 6.01
C ALA A 31 -5.89 -5.01 4.78
N MET A 32 -4.84 -5.82 4.91
CA MET A 32 -4.43 -6.79 3.87
C MET A 32 -5.51 -7.83 3.59
N ASN A 33 -6.15 -8.35 4.64
CA ASN A 33 -7.21 -9.35 4.54
C ASN A 33 -8.46 -8.78 3.84
N GLU A 34 -8.83 -7.53 4.12
CA GLU A 34 -9.96 -6.85 3.47
C GLU A 34 -9.76 -6.74 1.95
N ILE A 35 -8.57 -6.27 1.53
CA ILE A 35 -8.20 -6.21 0.11
C ILE A 35 -8.20 -7.62 -0.49
N SER A 36 -7.68 -8.61 0.26
CA SER A 36 -7.62 -10.00 -0.21
C SER A 36 -8.97 -10.70 -0.29
N GLY A 37 -9.96 -10.27 0.48
CA GLY A 37 -11.32 -10.80 0.46
C GLY A 37 -12.17 -10.22 -0.68
N THR A 38 -11.86 -8.98 -1.11
CA THR A 38 -12.65 -8.25 -2.11
C THR A 38 -12.03 -8.26 -3.51
N THR A 39 -10.73 -8.57 -3.62
CA THR A 39 -9.97 -8.62 -4.87
C THR A 39 -9.25 -9.96 -5.03
N CYS A 40 -8.64 -10.21 -6.19
CA CYS A 40 -7.80 -11.40 -6.32
C CYS A 40 -6.45 -11.26 -5.61
N ILE A 41 -6.00 -10.05 -5.26
CA ILE A 41 -4.70 -9.79 -4.62
C ILE A 41 -4.58 -10.58 -3.31
N LYS A 42 -3.40 -11.12 -3.03
CA LYS A 42 -3.06 -11.87 -1.83
C LYS A 42 -1.73 -11.35 -1.29
N PHE A 43 -1.70 -11.10 0.00
CA PHE A 43 -0.47 -10.76 0.71
C PHE A 43 0.14 -12.00 1.32
N ARG A 44 1.45 -12.20 1.14
CA ARG A 44 2.20 -13.32 1.73
C ARG A 44 3.48 -12.83 2.38
N PRO A 45 3.89 -13.38 3.54
CA PRO A 45 5.19 -13.07 4.11
C PRO A 45 6.30 -13.28 3.08
N ARG A 46 7.23 -12.32 3.01
CA ARG A 46 8.39 -12.40 2.15
C ARG A 46 9.30 -13.55 2.58
N TYR A 47 9.90 -14.20 1.60
CA TYR A 47 10.97 -15.18 1.79
C TYR A 47 12.27 -14.70 1.14
N ASN A 48 12.34 -14.65 -0.19
CA ASN A 48 13.54 -14.24 -0.95
C ASN A 48 13.22 -13.35 -2.15
N GLN A 49 11.99 -12.82 -2.24
CA GLN A 49 11.58 -12.02 -3.38
C GLN A 49 12.34 -10.68 -3.38
N SER A 50 12.88 -10.31 -4.55
CA SER A 50 13.60 -9.05 -4.77
C SER A 50 12.68 -7.83 -4.80
N ARG A 51 11.40 -8.05 -5.09
CA ARG A 51 10.31 -7.06 -5.04
C ARG A 51 9.31 -7.50 -4.00
N TYR A 52 9.07 -6.64 -3.02
CA TYR A 52 8.21 -6.91 -1.87
C TYR A 52 7.75 -5.58 -1.28
N LEU A 53 6.65 -5.59 -0.55
CA LEU A 53 6.17 -4.45 0.20
C LEU A 53 6.93 -4.39 1.52
N ASN A 54 7.60 -3.27 1.76
CA ASN A 54 8.39 -3.05 2.96
C ASN A 54 7.65 -2.07 3.88
N ILE A 55 6.94 -2.59 4.87
CA ILE A 55 6.13 -1.80 5.79
C ILE A 55 7.00 -1.42 6.98
N LYS A 56 7.35 -0.13 7.06
CA LYS A 56 8.35 0.37 7.99
C LYS A 56 7.77 1.35 8.99
N SER A 57 8.28 1.30 10.22
CA SER A 57 8.04 2.37 11.17
C SER A 57 8.78 3.63 10.73
N SER A 58 8.09 4.76 10.70
CA SER A 58 8.65 6.05 10.28
C SER A 58 8.00 7.21 11.03
N GLN A 59 8.59 8.40 10.93
CA GLN A 59 7.97 9.65 11.39
C GLN A 59 6.90 10.15 10.41
N ASN A 60 6.95 9.68 9.16
CA ASN A 60 6.05 10.08 8.08
C ASN A 60 5.02 8.99 7.77
N CYS A 61 3.99 9.38 7.03
CA CYS A 61 2.94 8.53 6.52
C CYS A 61 2.88 8.68 5.01
N ASP A 62 3.57 7.80 4.30
CA ASP A 62 3.73 7.87 2.86
C ASP A 62 3.96 6.48 2.26
N VAL A 63 3.74 6.39 0.95
CA VAL A 63 3.91 5.14 0.21
C VAL A 63 4.43 5.43 -1.19
N VAL A 64 5.31 4.57 -1.68
CA VAL A 64 5.71 4.57 -3.09
C VAL A 64 4.69 3.82 -3.93
N VAL A 65 4.26 4.42 -5.04
CA VAL A 65 3.27 3.82 -5.93
C VAL A 65 3.91 2.67 -6.73
N GLY A 66 3.28 1.50 -6.67
CA GLY A 66 3.68 0.32 -7.44
C GLY A 66 4.87 -0.46 -6.89
N SER A 67 5.44 -1.32 -7.72
CA SER A 67 6.51 -2.24 -7.32
C SER A 67 7.91 -1.70 -7.61
N VAL A 68 8.73 -1.57 -6.58
CA VAL A 68 10.14 -1.15 -6.66
C VAL A 68 11.07 -2.31 -6.32
N ALA A 69 12.17 -2.44 -7.07
CA ALA A 69 13.21 -3.42 -6.79
C ALA A 69 13.93 -3.06 -5.48
N GLY A 70 14.19 -4.05 -4.63
CA GLY A 70 14.76 -3.82 -3.30
C GLY A 70 13.73 -3.50 -2.21
N GLY A 71 12.45 -3.34 -2.59
CA GLY A 71 11.32 -3.16 -1.68
C GLY A 71 10.57 -1.85 -1.95
N THR A 72 9.26 -1.92 -2.09
CA THR A 72 8.37 -0.75 -2.11
C THR A 72 8.13 -0.29 -0.68
N PRO A 73 8.59 0.90 -0.26
CA PRO A 73 8.35 1.38 1.10
C PRO A 73 6.89 1.81 1.29
N LEU A 74 6.29 1.35 2.39
CA LEU A 74 5.09 1.89 3.01
C LEU A 74 5.48 2.35 4.42
N ASN A 75 5.66 3.66 4.57
CA ASN A 75 6.10 4.28 5.81
C ASN A 75 4.88 4.60 6.68
N LEU A 76 4.88 4.08 7.90
CA LEU A 76 3.80 4.26 8.86
C LEU A 76 4.34 4.85 10.16
N SER A 77 3.79 5.98 10.57
CA SER A 77 3.93 6.50 11.93
C SER A 77 2.80 5.99 12.81
N ASN A 78 2.99 6.01 14.13
CA ASN A 78 1.94 5.71 15.11
C ASN A 78 0.67 6.57 14.95
N LYS A 79 0.77 7.72 14.28
CA LYS A 79 -0.37 8.63 14.04
C LYS A 79 -1.23 8.19 12.86
N CYS A 80 -0.77 7.27 12.00
CA CYS A 80 -1.47 6.86 10.79
C CYS A 80 -1.68 5.36 10.66
N VAL A 81 -1.45 4.59 11.72
CA VAL A 81 -1.83 3.18 11.74
C VAL A 81 -3.30 3.04 12.14
N CYS A 82 -4.17 3.17 11.15
CA CYS A 82 -5.55 2.71 11.25
C CYS A 82 -5.92 1.92 9.98
N LYS A 83 -6.96 1.09 10.05
CA LYS A 83 -7.30 0.15 8.98
C LYS A 83 -7.43 0.85 7.62
N GLY A 84 -8.18 1.94 7.55
CA GLY A 84 -8.42 2.66 6.30
C GLY A 84 -7.21 3.33 5.69
N VAL A 85 -6.39 4.00 6.51
CA VAL A 85 -5.16 4.65 6.03
C VAL A 85 -4.16 3.61 5.53
N VAL A 86 -4.05 2.48 6.23
CA VAL A 86 -3.22 1.36 5.76
C VAL A 86 -3.78 0.78 4.47
N MET A 87 -5.10 0.60 4.34
CA MET A 87 -5.72 0.15 3.08
C MET A 87 -5.45 1.11 1.91
N HIS A 88 -5.53 2.42 2.13
CA HIS A 88 -5.21 3.41 1.10
C HIS A 88 -3.74 3.32 0.70
N GLY A 89 -2.82 3.26 1.67
CA GLY A 89 -1.40 3.07 1.41
C GLY A 89 -1.14 1.80 0.59
N LEU A 90 -1.77 0.68 1.00
CA LEU A 90 -1.70 -0.58 0.26
C LEU A 90 -2.21 -0.43 -1.17
N PHE A 91 -3.33 0.26 -1.40
CA PHE A 91 -3.89 0.51 -2.74
C PHE A 91 -2.87 1.18 -3.70
N HIS A 92 -2.16 2.20 -3.22
CA HIS A 92 -1.10 2.83 -4.01
C HIS A 92 0.12 1.92 -4.18
N ALA A 93 0.50 1.15 -3.14
CA ALA A 93 1.59 0.19 -3.25
C ALA A 93 1.30 -0.93 -4.26
N VAL A 94 0.02 -1.33 -4.44
CA VAL A 94 -0.36 -2.24 -5.53
C VAL A 94 -0.22 -1.58 -6.91
N GLY A 95 0.08 -0.29 -7.02
CA GLY A 95 0.35 0.37 -8.30
C GLY A 95 -0.88 0.80 -9.07
N VAL A 96 -1.97 1.12 -8.38
CA VAL A 96 -3.09 1.84 -9.00
C VAL A 96 -2.91 3.34 -8.73
N PRO A 97 -2.59 4.15 -9.76
CA PRO A 97 -2.57 5.59 -9.62
C PRO A 97 -3.99 6.15 -9.50
N LYS A 98 -4.20 7.13 -8.63
CA LYS A 98 -5.43 7.93 -8.54
C LYS A 98 -5.26 9.27 -9.27
N PRO A 99 -6.33 9.87 -9.81
CA PRO A 99 -6.28 11.25 -10.31
C PRO A 99 -5.84 12.20 -9.19
N GLY A 100 -4.72 12.89 -9.39
CA GLY A 100 -4.11 13.75 -8.36
C GLY A 100 -2.84 13.18 -7.71
N ASP A 101 -2.47 11.93 -7.99
CA ASP A 101 -1.16 11.39 -7.66
C ASP A 101 -0.10 12.14 -8.51
N LYS A 102 0.41 13.26 -7.97
CA LYS A 102 1.46 14.06 -8.57
C LYS A 102 2.78 13.75 -7.86
N GLY A 103 3.73 13.12 -8.54
CA GLY A 103 5.12 13.08 -8.08
C GLY A 103 5.75 14.47 -8.26
N PRO A 104 6.36 15.08 -7.23
CA PRO A 104 6.85 16.45 -7.35
C PRO A 104 8.19 16.61 -8.08
N ASN A 105 9.00 15.57 -8.28
CA ASN A 105 10.38 15.76 -8.76
C ASN A 105 10.78 14.72 -9.81
N HIS A 106 10.90 15.16 -11.06
CA HIS A 106 11.53 14.43 -12.17
C HIS A 106 13.08 14.33 -12.03
N GLU A 107 13.59 14.46 -10.80
CA GLU A 107 15.02 14.54 -10.51
C GLU A 107 15.51 13.43 -9.56
N ASN A 108 14.65 12.75 -8.79
CA ASN A 108 15.06 11.66 -7.90
C ASN A 108 13.94 10.62 -7.64
N LEU A 109 13.98 9.52 -8.40
CA LEU A 109 13.55 8.14 -8.08
C LEU A 109 12.22 7.94 -7.31
N TYR A 110 11.16 7.58 -8.06
CA TYR A 110 9.86 6.98 -7.67
C TYR A 110 8.69 7.92 -7.30
N PRO A 111 7.46 7.70 -7.83
CA PRO A 111 6.26 8.41 -7.42
C PRO A 111 5.82 7.99 -6.01
N PHE A 112 5.68 8.94 -5.08
CA PHE A 112 5.20 8.70 -3.72
C PHE A 112 3.94 9.51 -3.39
N VAL A 113 3.10 8.98 -2.50
CA VAL A 113 1.84 9.59 -2.05
C VAL A 113 1.90 9.79 -0.53
N ARG A 114 1.58 11.00 -0.07
CA ARG A 114 1.43 11.30 1.37
C ARG A 114 0.03 10.90 1.84
N LEU A 115 -0.03 10.11 2.90
CA LEU A 115 -1.27 9.63 3.53
C LEU A 115 -1.83 10.64 4.56
N THR A 116 -1.20 11.82 4.70
CA THR A 116 -1.48 12.78 5.78
C THR A 116 -2.88 13.39 5.75
N TYR A 117 -3.50 13.50 4.56
CA TYR A 117 -4.88 14.00 4.43
C TYR A 117 -5.91 13.07 5.06
N GLU A 118 -5.57 11.79 5.22
CA GLU A 118 -6.49 10.76 5.72
C GLU A 118 -6.43 10.60 7.24
N ILE A 119 -5.35 11.04 7.88
CA ILE A 119 -5.13 10.90 9.32
C ILE A 119 -6.16 11.69 10.15
N ASN A 120 -6.62 12.82 9.63
CA ASN A 120 -7.56 13.70 10.34
C ASN A 120 -9.03 13.28 10.20
N ASN A 121 -9.31 12.22 9.44
CA ASN A 121 -10.67 11.71 9.26
C ASN A 121 -10.88 10.42 10.06
N PRO A 122 -11.41 10.49 11.30
CA PRO A 122 -11.59 9.32 12.15
C PRO A 122 -12.56 8.29 11.57
N GLN A 123 -13.40 8.67 10.60
CA GLN A 123 -14.29 7.73 9.91
C GLN A 123 -13.53 6.75 9.00
N LEU A 124 -12.31 7.09 8.56
CA LEU A 124 -11.48 6.18 7.76
C LEU A 124 -10.95 5.01 8.61
N CYS A 125 -10.85 5.17 9.93
CA CYS A 125 -10.43 4.09 10.83
C CYS A 125 -11.44 2.93 10.87
N THR A 126 -12.72 3.22 10.67
CA THR A 126 -13.82 2.26 10.86
C THR A 126 -14.50 1.84 9.55
N LYS A 127 -14.33 2.60 8.46
CA LYS A 127 -14.94 2.31 7.16
C LYS A 127 -14.03 1.47 6.27
N ASN A 128 -14.63 0.69 5.39
CA ASN A 128 -13.95 0.19 4.21
C ASN A 128 -13.69 1.38 3.29
N VAL A 129 -12.43 1.78 3.20
CA VAL A 129 -12.03 3.00 2.47
C VAL A 129 -12.08 2.79 0.97
N LEU A 130 -11.93 1.54 0.50
CA LEU A 130 -12.07 1.23 -0.91
C LEU A 130 -13.53 1.20 -1.32
N ASN A 131 -13.91 2.13 -2.19
CA ASN A 131 -15.21 2.12 -2.85
C ASN A 131 -15.24 1.07 -3.98
N GLN A 132 -16.44 0.77 -4.48
CA GLN A 132 -16.61 -0.25 -5.52
C GLN A 132 -15.83 0.06 -6.81
N ALA A 133 -15.64 1.34 -7.15
CA ALA A 133 -14.87 1.73 -8.33
C ALA A 133 -13.38 1.43 -8.17
N GLU A 134 -12.81 1.65 -6.98
CA GLU A 134 -11.43 1.30 -6.65
C GLU A 134 -11.21 -0.21 -6.66
N ILE A 135 -12.13 -0.98 -6.09
CA ILE A 135 -12.12 -2.45 -6.13
C ILE A 135 -12.15 -2.93 -7.59
N ASN A 136 -13.04 -2.38 -8.42
CA ASN A 136 -13.14 -2.72 -9.83
C ASN A 136 -11.88 -2.34 -10.61
N SER A 137 -11.25 -1.21 -10.27
CA SER A 137 -9.97 -0.79 -10.85
C SER A 137 -8.85 -1.79 -10.54
N LEU A 138 -8.76 -2.27 -9.30
CA LEU A 138 -7.81 -3.31 -8.92
C LEU A 138 -8.07 -4.61 -9.68
N LYS A 139 -9.33 -5.06 -9.76
CA LYS A 139 -9.70 -6.26 -10.52
C LYS A 139 -9.28 -6.16 -11.98
N LYS A 140 -9.65 -5.07 -12.65
CA LYS A 140 -9.27 -4.80 -14.05
C LYS A 140 -7.76 -4.76 -14.26
N THR A 141 -7.03 -4.08 -13.37
CA THR A 141 -5.57 -3.94 -13.45
C THR A 141 -4.88 -5.30 -13.34
N TYR A 142 -5.37 -6.15 -12.45
CA TYR A 142 -4.81 -7.46 -12.17
C TYR A 142 -5.42 -8.60 -12.95
N LYS A 143 -6.42 -8.31 -13.79
CA LYS A 143 -7.20 -9.28 -14.57
C LYS A 143 -7.78 -10.38 -13.68
N CYS A 144 -8.27 -9.97 -12.50
CA CYS A 144 -9.41 -10.61 -11.89
C CYS A 144 -10.70 -10.12 -12.59
#